data_AF-A0AAJ2T132-F1
#
_entry.id   AF-A0AAJ2T132-F1
#
_cell.length_a   1.000
_cell.length_b   1.000
_cell.length_c   1.000
_cell.angle_alpha   90.00
_cell.angle_beta   90.00
_cell.angle_gamma   90.00
#
_symmetry.space_group_name_H-M   'P 1'
#
loop_
_entity.id
_entity.type
_entity.pdbx_description
1 polymer ?
#
loop_
_entity_poly.entity_id
_entity_poly.type
_entity_poly.pdbx_seq_one_letter_code
_entity_poly.pdbx_strand_id
1 'polypeptide(L)'
;VPAAAPSAPAAPAAAAPAAAAPAAAAPAAAPSSDSGSTAGYVTPLVRKLANEKGVDLSSLSGSGVGGRIRKEDVLSAAEAASAKTAESSTASTSAAPAPLEISPLRGTTVPMTRLRKVVAERAVQSMQAMAQLTSVVEVDVTKVASFRDANKAAFLEKTGNKLSFLPFFTLAAAEALQAHPKLNATVDGDSIVYPDHENISMAVDTERGLLTPVIKNAADLDLAGIAAQIADLAQRTRDNKLKPDELAGGTFTVTNTGSRGALFDTPVVFLPQVAILGTGIVVKRPVVVKTDGGEAIAVRSMVYLALSYDHRIVDGADAARFLVAVKDRLEAGDFTAKLGI
;
A
#
# COMPACT_ATOMS: atom_id res chain seq x y z
N VAL A 1 -2.85 65.00 -0.21
CA VAL A 1 -2.44 65.95 -1.28
C VAL A 1 -1.25 66.73 -0.74
N PRO A 2 -0.13 66.90 -1.48
CA PRO A 2 0.04 66.79 -2.95
C PRO A 2 0.64 65.43 -3.37
N ALA A 3 0.34 64.74 -4.48
CA ALA A 3 -0.07 65.10 -5.86
C ALA A 3 0.96 66.00 -6.58
N ALA A 4 1.46 65.77 -7.79
CA ALA A 4 1.33 64.75 -8.84
C ALA A 4 2.51 65.05 -9.82
N ALA A 5 3.18 64.05 -10.42
CA ALA A 5 3.15 63.70 -11.87
C ALA A 5 3.75 64.78 -12.84
N PRO A 6 3.91 64.53 -14.17
CA PRO A 6 4.07 63.31 -14.97
C PRO A 6 5.23 63.42 -16.02
N SER A 7 5.53 62.34 -16.76
CA SER A 7 5.68 62.40 -18.24
C SER A 7 5.79 61.01 -18.91
N ALA A 8 4.83 60.74 -19.79
CA ALA A 8 4.90 59.90 -21.00
C ALA A 8 4.78 60.86 -22.22
N PRO A 9 4.70 60.47 -23.52
CA PRO A 9 4.75 59.17 -24.24
C PRO A 9 5.81 59.19 -25.40
N ALA A 10 6.04 58.23 -26.32
CA ALA A 10 5.16 57.63 -27.33
C ALA A 10 5.90 56.52 -28.17
N ALA A 11 5.10 55.64 -28.79
CA ALA A 11 5.44 54.59 -29.78
C ALA A 11 5.63 55.17 -31.21
N PRO A 12 5.69 54.41 -32.36
CA PRO A 12 5.59 52.96 -32.63
C PRO A 12 6.52 52.41 -33.77
N ALA A 13 6.28 51.15 -34.16
CA ALA A 13 6.51 50.50 -35.48
C ALA A 13 7.74 49.59 -35.68
N ALA A 14 7.48 48.31 -36.01
CA ALA A 14 7.65 47.77 -37.37
C ALA A 14 7.22 46.29 -37.43
N ALA A 15 6.60 45.92 -38.55
CA ALA A 15 6.07 44.58 -38.85
C ALA A 15 6.95 43.85 -39.90
N ALA A 16 6.68 42.54 -40.02
CA ALA A 16 6.98 41.61 -41.12
C ALA A 16 8.31 40.80 -41.05
N PRO A 17 8.43 39.62 -41.71
CA PRO A 17 7.46 38.95 -42.58
C PRO A 17 7.18 37.46 -42.28
N ALA A 18 6.08 36.98 -42.87
CA ALA A 18 5.76 35.57 -43.08
C ALA A 18 6.41 35.04 -44.38
N ALA A 19 6.95 33.82 -44.34
CA ALA A 19 7.32 32.96 -45.47
C ALA A 19 7.70 31.59 -44.87
N ALA A 20 7.56 30.43 -45.48
CA ALA A 20 6.81 29.90 -46.60
C ALA A 20 6.89 28.37 -46.44
N ALA A 21 5.87 27.63 -46.85
CA ALA A 21 5.86 26.17 -46.88
C ALA A 21 6.86 25.62 -47.92
N PRO A 22 7.45 24.43 -47.70
CA PRO A 22 7.90 23.57 -48.80
C PRO A 22 7.08 22.28 -48.90
N ALA A 23 6.44 22.17 -50.06
CA ALA A 23 6.31 21.05 -50.99
C ALA A 23 6.39 19.58 -50.54
N ALA A 24 5.45 18.81 -51.12
CA ALA A 24 5.37 17.36 -51.16
C ALA A 24 6.33 16.69 -52.18
N ALA A 25 6.75 15.46 -51.87
CA ALA A 25 7.13 14.39 -52.81
C ALA A 25 7.08 13.06 -52.01
N ALA A 26 6.14 12.15 -52.25
CA ALA A 26 6.14 11.06 -53.24
C ALA A 26 6.49 9.69 -52.60
N PRO A 27 5.90 8.56 -53.05
CA PRO A 27 5.69 7.38 -52.23
C PRO A 27 6.67 6.23 -52.55
N ALA A 28 7.07 5.48 -51.53
CA ALA A 28 7.72 4.16 -51.59
C ALA A 28 7.45 3.45 -50.25
N ALA A 29 7.21 2.15 -50.12
CA ALA A 29 7.34 1.03 -51.04
C ALA A 29 6.29 -0.05 -50.65
N ALA A 30 5.77 -0.74 -51.66
CA ALA A 30 5.07 -2.01 -51.46
C ALA A 30 6.09 -3.12 -51.18
N PRO A 31 5.83 -4.04 -50.23
CA PRO A 31 6.61 -5.25 -50.16
C PRO A 31 6.19 -6.17 -51.31
N SER A 32 7.17 -6.54 -52.13
CA SER A 32 7.09 -7.70 -53.00
C SER A 32 7.16 -8.96 -52.14
N SER A 33 6.16 -9.83 -52.26
CA SER A 33 6.33 -11.26 -52.00
C SER A 33 5.86 -11.99 -53.23
N ASP A 34 6.81 -12.26 -54.13
CA ASP A 34 6.73 -13.42 -54.99
C ASP A 34 6.85 -14.65 -54.08
N SER A 35 5.78 -15.41 -54.00
CA SER A 35 5.81 -16.79 -53.56
C SER A 35 4.69 -17.49 -54.30
N GLY A 36 5.03 -17.85 -55.54
CA GLY A 36 4.66 -19.10 -56.19
C GLY A 36 3.43 -19.79 -55.63
N SER A 37 2.34 -19.69 -56.40
CA SER A 37 1.17 -20.53 -56.28
C SER A 37 1.56 -22.01 -56.14
N THR A 38 1.53 -22.49 -54.91
CA THR A 38 1.37 -23.92 -54.65
C THR A 38 0.06 -24.06 -53.90
N ALA A 39 -1.03 -23.64 -54.55
CA ALA A 39 -2.36 -24.11 -54.19
C ALA A 39 -2.41 -25.60 -54.55
N GLY A 40 -1.77 -26.41 -53.71
CA GLY A 40 -1.84 -27.87 -53.75
C GLY A 40 -3.31 -28.25 -53.74
N TYR A 41 -3.69 -29.13 -54.67
CA TYR A 41 -5.07 -29.55 -54.90
C TYR A 41 -5.83 -29.78 -53.58
N VAL A 42 -6.75 -28.87 -53.25
CA VAL A 42 -7.58 -28.92 -52.05
C VAL A 42 -8.90 -29.60 -52.40
N THR A 43 -9.27 -30.64 -51.66
CA THR A 43 -10.54 -31.35 -51.90
C THR A 43 -11.73 -30.46 -51.52
N PRO A 44 -12.90 -30.60 -52.20
CA PRO A 44 -14.09 -29.77 -51.93
C PRO A 44 -14.55 -29.78 -50.47
N LEU A 45 -14.32 -30.89 -49.76
CA LEU A 45 -14.63 -31.04 -48.33
C LEU A 45 -13.79 -30.11 -47.45
N VAL A 46 -12.48 -30.00 -47.74
CA VAL A 46 -11.56 -29.13 -46.99
C VAL A 46 -11.86 -27.66 -47.26
N ARG A 47 -12.24 -27.31 -48.50
CA ARG A 47 -12.68 -25.95 -48.85
C ARG A 47 -13.98 -25.57 -48.15
N LYS A 48 -14.95 -26.48 -48.09
CA LYS A 48 -16.20 -26.26 -47.36
C LYS A 48 -15.95 -26.07 -45.87
N LEU A 49 -15.12 -26.93 -45.27
CA LEU A 49 -14.79 -26.85 -43.85
C LEU A 49 -14.03 -25.58 -43.48
N ALA A 50 -13.10 -25.14 -44.32
CA ALA A 50 -12.34 -23.90 -44.11
C ALA A 50 -13.24 -22.66 -44.17
N ASN A 51 -14.18 -22.62 -45.11
CA ASN A 51 -15.19 -21.55 -45.19
C ASN A 51 -16.14 -21.57 -43.97
N GLU A 52 -16.57 -22.74 -43.51
CA GLU A 52 -17.43 -22.86 -42.31
C GLU A 52 -16.72 -22.42 -41.03
N LYS A 53 -15.39 -22.59 -40.96
CA LYS A 53 -14.57 -22.24 -39.79
C LYS A 53 -13.84 -20.91 -39.92
N GLY A 54 -14.02 -20.18 -41.03
CA GLY A 54 -13.39 -18.89 -41.28
C GLY A 54 -11.86 -18.96 -41.41
N VAL A 55 -11.31 -20.09 -41.83
CA VAL A 55 -9.85 -20.31 -41.94
C VAL A 55 -9.38 -20.05 -43.37
N ASP A 56 -8.40 -19.18 -43.53
CA ASP A 56 -7.78 -18.92 -44.83
C ASP A 56 -6.81 -20.05 -45.20
N LEU A 57 -7.17 -20.82 -46.22
CA LEU A 57 -6.38 -21.95 -46.71
C LEU A 57 -5.01 -21.55 -47.27
N SER A 58 -4.85 -20.30 -47.73
CA SER A 58 -3.55 -19.82 -48.25
C SER A 58 -2.50 -19.62 -47.15
N SER A 59 -2.96 -19.50 -45.90
CA SER A 59 -2.11 -19.35 -44.72
C SER A 59 -1.70 -20.68 -44.08
N LEU A 60 -2.20 -21.81 -44.59
CA LEU A 60 -1.94 -23.13 -44.03
C LEU A 60 -0.87 -23.88 -44.82
N SER A 61 0.05 -24.49 -44.08
CA SER A 61 0.95 -25.50 -44.63
C SER A 61 0.31 -26.88 -44.43
N GLY A 62 0.03 -27.60 -45.53
CA GLY A 62 -0.67 -28.88 -45.48
C GLY A 62 0.22 -30.03 -45.05
N SER A 63 -0.25 -30.85 -44.11
CA SER A 63 0.50 -31.99 -43.56
C SER A 63 0.41 -33.27 -44.41
N GLY A 64 -0.42 -33.28 -45.44
CA GLY A 64 -0.60 -34.45 -46.31
C GLY A 64 0.54 -34.69 -47.29
N VAL A 65 0.70 -35.94 -47.72
CA VAL A 65 1.68 -36.34 -48.76
C VAL A 65 1.60 -35.40 -49.96
N GLY A 66 2.71 -34.72 -50.27
CA GLY A 66 2.81 -33.71 -51.32
C GLY A 66 2.39 -32.29 -50.92
N GLY A 67 2.33 -31.96 -49.62
CA GLY A 67 1.95 -30.63 -49.11
C GLY A 67 0.45 -30.34 -49.15
N ARG A 68 -0.39 -31.39 -49.21
CA ARG A 68 -1.85 -31.24 -49.30
C ARG A 68 -2.45 -30.89 -47.96
N ILE A 69 -3.32 -29.87 -47.95
CA ILE A 69 -4.08 -29.46 -46.77
C ILE A 69 -5.16 -30.49 -46.48
N ARG A 70 -5.15 -31.04 -45.26
CA ARG A 70 -6.12 -32.03 -44.79
C ARG A 70 -7.17 -31.39 -43.88
N LYS A 71 -8.16 -32.20 -43.51
CA LYS A 71 -9.23 -31.81 -42.58
C LYS A 71 -8.65 -31.39 -41.23
N GLU A 72 -7.65 -32.13 -40.76
CA GLU A 72 -6.99 -31.94 -39.47
C GLU A 72 -6.29 -30.58 -39.42
N ASP A 73 -5.62 -30.16 -40.50
CA ASP A 73 -4.91 -28.89 -40.58
C ASP A 73 -5.87 -27.68 -40.42
N VAL A 74 -7.06 -27.77 -41.03
CA VAL A 74 -8.10 -26.73 -40.91
C VAL A 74 -8.72 -26.71 -39.51
N LEU A 75 -8.91 -27.86 -38.89
CA LEU A 75 -9.43 -27.96 -37.53
C LEU A 75 -8.43 -27.40 -36.51
N SER A 76 -7.16 -27.76 -36.62
CA SER A 76 -6.10 -27.25 -35.73
C SER A 76 -5.91 -25.74 -35.89
N ALA A 77 -6.02 -25.20 -37.10
CA ALA A 77 -5.98 -23.76 -37.32
C ALA A 77 -7.20 -23.03 -36.73
N ALA A 78 -8.39 -23.62 -36.82
CA ALA A 78 -9.61 -23.07 -36.21
C ALA A 78 -9.55 -23.12 -34.67
N GLU A 79 -8.95 -24.16 -34.09
CA GLU A 79 -8.71 -24.27 -32.65
C GLU A 79 -7.65 -23.26 -32.18
N ALA A 80 -6.56 -23.09 -32.92
CA ALA A 80 -5.53 -22.09 -32.63
C ALA A 80 -6.04 -20.65 -32.75
N ALA A 81 -6.93 -20.38 -33.71
CA ALA A 81 -7.64 -19.10 -33.82
C ALA A 81 -8.60 -18.88 -32.64
N SER A 82 -9.29 -19.94 -32.19
CA SER A 82 -10.18 -19.88 -31.02
C SER A 82 -9.38 -19.67 -29.72
N ALA A 83 -8.19 -20.26 -29.60
CA ALA A 83 -7.28 -20.07 -28.47
C ALA A 83 -6.66 -18.66 -28.45
N LYS A 84 -6.25 -18.12 -29.62
CA LYS A 84 -5.80 -16.71 -29.74
C LYS A 84 -6.91 -15.70 -29.46
N THR A 85 -8.17 -16.05 -29.73
CA THR A 85 -9.33 -15.21 -29.38
C THR A 85 -9.65 -15.30 -27.88
N ALA A 86 -9.37 -16.44 -27.24
CA ALA A 86 -9.47 -16.60 -25.79
C ALA A 86 -8.35 -15.88 -25.01
N GLU A 87 -7.13 -15.79 -25.56
CA GLU A 87 -6.02 -15.02 -24.96
C GLU A 87 -6.09 -13.50 -25.23
N SER A 88 -6.83 -13.07 -26.26
CA SER A 88 -7.06 -11.64 -26.55
C SER A 88 -8.37 -11.09 -25.96
N SER A 89 -9.22 -11.95 -25.36
CA SER A 89 -10.48 -11.55 -24.70
C SER A 89 -10.38 -11.38 -23.18
N THR A 90 -9.21 -11.54 -22.57
CA THR A 90 -8.97 -11.12 -21.18
C THR A 90 -8.36 -9.73 -21.08
N ALA A 91 -8.54 -8.89 -22.11
CA ALA A 91 -8.53 -7.45 -21.91
C ALA A 91 -9.62 -7.13 -20.90
N SER A 92 -9.24 -7.06 -19.63
CA SER A 92 -10.07 -6.71 -18.49
C SER A 92 -10.77 -5.40 -18.83
N THR A 93 -12.00 -5.49 -19.32
CA THR A 93 -12.93 -4.37 -19.30
C THR A 93 -13.00 -3.98 -17.84
N SER A 94 -12.32 -2.89 -17.48
CA SER A 94 -12.39 -2.32 -16.14
C SER A 94 -13.87 -2.15 -15.85
N ALA A 95 -14.43 -3.03 -15.02
CA ALA A 95 -15.82 -2.94 -14.63
C ALA A 95 -16.02 -1.53 -14.11
N ALA A 96 -16.99 -0.81 -14.69
CA ALA A 96 -17.36 0.50 -14.18
C ALA A 96 -17.61 0.35 -12.67
N PRO A 97 -17.04 1.23 -11.81
CA PRO A 97 -17.18 1.09 -10.38
C PRO A 97 -18.67 1.01 -10.03
N ALA A 98 -19.04 0.01 -9.24
CA ALA A 98 -20.42 -0.17 -8.83
C ALA A 98 -20.91 1.12 -8.14
N PRO A 99 -22.14 1.58 -8.41
CA PRO A 99 -22.73 2.71 -7.71
C PRO A 99 -22.68 2.48 -6.19
N LEU A 100 -22.26 3.48 -5.43
CA LEU A 100 -22.27 3.41 -3.98
C LEU A 100 -23.73 3.32 -3.48
N GLU A 101 -24.01 2.35 -2.62
CA GLU A 101 -25.33 2.20 -2.02
C GLU A 101 -25.63 3.37 -1.07
N ILE A 102 -26.83 3.95 -1.21
CA ILE A 102 -27.27 5.03 -0.33
C ILE A 102 -27.58 4.43 1.04
N SER A 103 -26.81 4.85 2.05
CA SER A 103 -27.00 4.38 3.42
C SER A 103 -28.39 4.73 3.97
N PRO A 104 -29.09 3.79 4.64
CA PRO A 104 -30.37 4.05 5.31
C PRO A 104 -30.23 4.98 6.53
N LEU A 105 -29.00 5.27 6.98
CA LEU A 105 -28.75 6.17 8.11
C LEU A 105 -29.01 7.65 7.78
N ARG A 106 -29.06 8.01 6.49
CA ARG A 106 -29.25 9.40 6.07
C ARG A 106 -30.59 9.95 6.60
N GLY A 107 -30.56 11.08 7.30
CA GLY A 107 -31.75 11.73 7.85
C GLY A 107 -32.28 11.12 9.16
N THR A 108 -31.57 10.14 9.73
CA THR A 108 -31.98 9.50 11.00
C THR A 108 -31.22 10.09 12.19
N THR A 109 -31.82 10.00 13.38
CA THR A 109 -31.14 10.27 14.67
C THR A 109 -31.10 8.97 15.46
N VAL A 110 -29.89 8.52 15.82
CA VAL A 110 -29.68 7.28 16.57
C VAL A 110 -28.91 7.60 17.84
N PRO A 111 -29.34 7.12 19.03
CA PRO A 111 -28.59 7.34 20.25
C PRO A 111 -27.22 6.65 20.20
N MET A 112 -26.18 7.30 20.73
CA MET A 112 -24.86 6.68 20.86
C MET A 112 -24.95 5.42 21.73
N THR A 113 -24.28 4.35 21.30
CA THR A 113 -24.09 3.16 22.14
C THR A 113 -23.30 3.51 23.39
N ARG A 114 -23.41 2.70 24.45
CA ARG A 114 -22.64 2.92 25.69
C ARG A 114 -21.13 2.97 25.43
N LEU A 115 -20.62 2.04 24.62
CA LEU A 115 -19.21 2.02 24.22
C LEU A 115 -18.83 3.31 23.49
N ARG A 116 -19.69 3.78 22.57
CA ARG A 116 -19.40 5.00 21.81
C ARG A 116 -19.35 6.24 22.71
N LYS A 117 -20.25 6.35 23.69
CA LYS A 117 -20.25 7.45 24.70
C LYS A 117 -18.95 7.47 25.50
N VAL A 118 -18.56 6.32 26.06
CA VAL A 118 -17.33 6.20 26.87
C VAL A 118 -16.09 6.60 26.05
N VAL A 119 -15.95 6.11 24.82
CA VAL A 119 -14.78 6.46 24.00
C VAL A 119 -14.79 7.94 23.62
N ALA A 120 -15.97 8.53 23.34
CA ALA A 120 -16.07 9.97 23.05
C ALA A 120 -15.66 10.84 24.25
N GLU A 121 -16.15 10.51 25.44
CA GLU A 121 -15.77 11.18 26.70
C GLU A 121 -14.25 11.09 26.93
N ARG A 122 -13.67 9.89 26.77
CA ARG A 122 -12.23 9.66 26.93
C ARG A 122 -11.40 10.41 25.90
N ALA A 123 -11.84 10.45 24.63
CA ALA A 123 -11.14 11.17 23.58
C ALA A 123 -11.11 12.68 23.85
N VAL A 124 -12.25 13.26 24.25
CA VAL A 124 -12.33 14.68 24.61
C VAL A 124 -11.48 14.98 25.84
N GLN A 125 -11.55 14.13 26.88
CA GLN A 125 -10.71 14.25 28.07
C GLN A 125 -9.21 14.28 27.69
N SER A 126 -8.79 13.37 26.81
CA SER A 126 -7.42 13.31 26.29
C SER A 126 -6.98 14.57 25.59
N MET A 127 -7.80 15.07 24.66
CA MET A 127 -7.51 16.26 23.84
C MET A 127 -7.46 17.54 24.66
N GLN A 128 -8.24 17.63 25.74
CA GLN A 128 -8.24 18.78 26.65
C GLN A 128 -7.06 18.73 27.64
N ALA A 129 -6.66 17.53 28.06
CA ALA A 129 -5.60 17.35 29.05
C ALA A 129 -4.19 17.47 28.44
N MET A 130 -4.00 17.10 27.18
CA MET A 130 -2.67 17.01 26.54
C MET A 130 -2.43 18.12 25.52
N ALA A 131 -1.19 18.58 25.45
CA ALA A 131 -0.73 19.42 24.33
C ALA A 131 -0.27 18.50 23.18
N GLN A 132 -1.21 17.93 22.43
CA GLN A 132 -0.85 16.95 21.39
C GLN A 132 -0.15 17.60 20.20
N LEU A 133 0.99 17.02 19.81
CA LEU A 133 1.69 17.31 18.56
C LEU A 133 1.91 16.02 17.79
N THR A 134 1.88 16.08 16.46
CA THR A 134 2.21 14.95 15.58
C THR A 134 3.46 15.25 14.77
N SER A 135 4.40 14.31 14.76
CA SER A 135 5.58 14.32 13.88
C SER A 135 5.50 13.15 12.91
N VAL A 136 5.87 13.38 11.64
CA VAL A 136 5.77 12.36 10.58
C VAL A 136 7.12 12.20 9.90
N VAL A 137 7.53 10.95 9.67
CA VAL A 137 8.70 10.60 8.86
C VAL A 137 8.31 9.66 7.73
N GLU A 138 9.04 9.73 6.62
CA GLU A 138 8.99 8.75 5.55
C GLU A 138 10.10 7.70 5.75
N VAL A 139 9.76 6.43 5.54
CA VAL A 139 10.65 5.27 5.79
C VAL A 139 10.68 4.37 4.56
N ASP A 140 11.89 4.00 4.11
CA ASP A 140 12.11 3.01 3.05
C ASP A 140 12.11 1.58 3.62
N VAL A 141 10.96 0.91 3.55
CA VAL A 141 10.79 -0.46 4.01
C VAL A 141 11.03 -1.49 2.89
N THR A 142 11.80 -1.15 1.84
CA THR A 142 12.08 -2.06 0.73
C THR A 142 12.75 -3.36 1.19
N LYS A 143 13.73 -3.28 2.09
CA LYS A 143 14.40 -4.48 2.61
C LYS A 143 13.45 -5.34 3.45
N VAL A 144 12.61 -4.73 4.29
CA VAL A 144 11.56 -5.43 5.04
C VAL A 144 10.58 -6.11 4.08
N ALA A 145 10.16 -5.43 3.02
CA ALA A 145 9.26 -6.00 2.02
C ALA A 145 9.88 -7.23 1.33
N SER A 146 11.14 -7.13 0.89
CA SER A 146 11.89 -8.23 0.30
C SER A 146 12.05 -9.41 1.27
N PHE A 147 12.44 -9.13 2.52
CA PHE A 147 12.57 -10.14 3.57
C PHE A 147 11.24 -10.84 3.83
N ARG A 148 10.16 -10.07 3.99
CA ARG A 148 8.81 -10.60 4.18
C ARG A 148 8.39 -11.47 3.00
N ASP A 149 8.61 -11.02 1.76
CA ASP A 149 8.20 -11.78 0.57
C ASP A 149 8.97 -13.09 0.41
N ALA A 150 10.24 -13.13 0.83
CA ALA A 150 11.04 -14.36 0.85
C ALA A 150 10.61 -15.35 1.94
N ASN A 151 10.15 -14.87 3.10
CA ASN A 151 9.89 -15.71 4.27
C ASN A 151 8.40 -16.02 4.53
N LYS A 152 7.46 -15.25 3.99
CA LYS A 152 6.03 -15.32 4.36
C LYS A 152 5.37 -16.69 4.16
N ALA A 153 5.82 -17.48 3.18
CA ALA A 153 5.26 -18.81 2.92
C ALA A 153 5.67 -19.80 4.01
N ALA A 154 6.99 -19.93 4.26
CA ALA A 154 7.52 -20.79 5.32
C ALA A 154 7.05 -20.33 6.72
N PHE A 155 6.94 -19.02 6.94
CA PHE A 155 6.42 -18.46 8.17
C PHE A 155 4.95 -18.88 8.41
N LEU A 156 4.11 -18.79 7.37
CA LEU A 156 2.72 -19.23 7.47
C LEU A 156 2.61 -20.73 7.74
N GLU A 157 3.42 -21.53 7.06
CA GLU A 157 3.45 -22.99 7.26
C GLU A 157 3.83 -23.37 8.69
N LYS A 158 4.89 -22.74 9.24
CA LYS A 158 5.39 -23.08 10.58
C LYS A 158 4.57 -22.49 11.73
N THR A 159 4.00 -21.30 11.57
CA THR A 159 3.34 -20.57 12.67
C THR A 159 1.82 -20.56 12.57
N GLY A 160 1.25 -20.88 11.40
CA GLY A 160 -0.17 -20.67 11.10
C GLY A 160 -0.57 -19.20 10.95
N ASN A 161 0.35 -18.24 11.12
CA ASN A 161 0.09 -16.81 11.08
C ASN A 161 0.71 -16.14 9.84
N LYS A 162 0.08 -15.08 9.34
CA LYS A 162 0.62 -14.32 8.20
C LYS A 162 1.72 -13.36 8.66
N LEU A 163 2.85 -13.39 7.97
CA LEU A 163 3.91 -12.39 8.13
C LEU A 163 3.52 -11.09 7.42
N SER A 164 2.70 -10.26 8.08
CA SER A 164 2.33 -8.92 7.59
C SER A 164 3.40 -7.87 7.94
N PHE A 165 3.20 -6.60 7.55
CA PHE A 165 4.13 -5.52 7.95
C PHE A 165 3.99 -5.10 9.42
N LEU A 166 2.80 -5.28 10.01
CA LEU A 166 2.51 -4.78 11.35
C LEU A 166 3.45 -5.35 12.44
N PRO A 167 3.77 -6.66 12.47
CA PRO A 167 4.75 -7.20 13.40
C PRO A 167 6.13 -6.53 13.34
N PHE A 168 6.60 -6.13 12.14
CA PHE A 168 7.87 -5.42 12.00
C PHE A 168 7.80 -4.03 12.62
N PHE A 169 6.70 -3.30 12.39
CA PHE A 169 6.50 -1.97 12.95
C PHE A 169 6.36 -2.01 14.47
N THR A 170 5.59 -2.98 14.98
CA THR A 170 5.40 -3.19 16.42
C THR A 170 6.71 -3.56 17.10
N LEU A 171 7.50 -4.49 16.51
CA LEU A 171 8.80 -4.88 17.07
C LEU A 171 9.78 -3.71 17.06
N ALA A 172 9.91 -3.00 15.94
CA ALA A 172 10.82 -1.86 15.84
C ALA A 172 10.44 -0.73 16.81
N ALA A 173 9.14 -0.49 17.02
CA ALA A 173 8.67 0.47 18.02
C ALA A 173 9.02 0.01 19.44
N ALA A 174 8.75 -1.25 19.78
CA ALA A 174 9.05 -1.81 21.10
C ALA A 174 10.56 -1.76 21.42
N GLU A 175 11.42 -2.19 20.49
CA GLU A 175 12.88 -2.10 20.64
C GLU A 175 13.34 -0.64 20.82
N ALA A 176 12.76 0.31 20.08
CA ALA A 176 13.11 1.73 20.21
C ALA A 176 12.65 2.33 21.54
N LEU A 177 11.50 1.92 22.09
CA LEU A 177 11.00 2.43 23.37
C LEU A 177 11.97 2.15 24.53
N GLN A 178 12.70 1.04 24.50
CA GLN A 178 13.73 0.73 25.51
C GLN A 178 14.83 1.80 25.59
N ALA A 179 15.20 2.40 24.45
CA ALA A 179 16.17 3.49 24.37
C ALA A 179 15.54 4.89 24.56
N HIS A 180 14.21 4.98 24.51
CA HIS A 180 13.45 6.24 24.49
C HIS A 180 12.31 6.21 25.54
N PRO A 181 12.61 6.08 26.83
CA PRO A 181 11.61 5.85 27.88
C PRO A 181 10.59 6.98 28.04
N LYS A 182 10.94 8.22 27.62
CA LYS A 182 9.98 9.34 27.58
C LYS A 182 8.75 9.06 26.73
N LEU A 183 8.90 8.26 25.67
CA LEU A 183 7.79 7.89 24.79
C LEU A 183 7.01 6.70 25.34
N ASN A 184 7.58 5.91 26.26
CA ASN A 184 6.92 4.81 26.95
C ASN A 184 6.34 5.22 28.32
N ALA A 185 6.17 6.51 28.58
CA ALA A 185 5.77 7.01 29.89
C ALA A 185 4.24 7.11 30.08
N THR A 186 3.81 7.21 31.33
CA THR A 186 2.46 7.64 31.70
C THR A 186 2.52 8.83 32.64
N VAL A 187 1.43 9.62 32.69
CA VAL A 187 1.31 10.76 33.60
C VAL A 187 0.34 10.41 34.73
N ASP A 188 0.79 10.52 35.97
CA ASP A 188 -0.01 10.31 37.19
C ASP A 188 0.06 11.57 38.06
N GLY A 189 -1.00 12.39 37.99
CA GLY A 189 -1.01 13.71 38.62
C GLY A 189 0.14 14.59 38.12
N ASP A 190 1.02 14.97 39.04
CA ASP A 190 2.23 15.78 38.76
C ASP A 190 3.50 14.93 38.57
N SER A 191 3.35 13.60 38.54
CA SER A 191 4.46 12.65 38.38
C SER A 191 4.46 12.01 36.98
N ILE A 192 5.66 11.74 36.47
CA ILE A 192 5.87 10.94 35.26
C ILE A 192 6.30 9.55 35.70
N VAL A 193 5.59 8.52 35.22
CA VAL A 193 5.92 7.12 35.47
C VAL A 193 6.58 6.55 34.23
N TYR A 194 7.74 5.92 34.42
CA TYR A 194 8.47 5.19 33.38
C TYR A 194 8.39 3.69 33.69
N PRO A 195 7.50 2.92 33.03
CA PRO A 195 7.46 1.47 33.14
C PRO A 195 8.78 0.82 32.71
N ASP A 196 9.09 -0.32 33.31
CA ASP A 196 10.26 -1.16 32.99
C ASP A 196 9.99 -2.17 31.84
N HIS A 197 8.88 -1.99 31.12
CA HIS A 197 8.41 -2.88 30.07
C HIS A 197 7.61 -2.15 28.99
N GLU A 198 7.57 -2.73 27.79
CA GLU A 198 6.85 -2.17 26.63
C GLU A 198 5.56 -2.95 26.36
N ASN A 199 4.44 -2.47 26.90
CA ASN A 199 3.13 -3.04 26.60
C ASN A 199 2.48 -2.26 25.45
N ILE A 200 2.39 -2.90 24.28
CA ILE A 200 1.87 -2.25 23.08
C ILE A 200 0.37 -2.50 22.95
N SER A 201 -0.42 -1.46 23.15
CA SER A 201 -1.82 -1.43 22.75
C SER A 201 -1.91 -1.45 21.22
N MET A 202 -2.77 -2.31 20.67
CA MET A 202 -3.06 -2.39 19.24
C MET A 202 -4.51 -2.07 18.98
N ALA A 203 -4.77 -1.10 18.10
CA ALA A 203 -6.13 -0.75 17.71
C ALA A 203 -6.75 -1.83 16.78
N VAL A 204 -7.92 -2.35 17.17
CA VAL A 204 -8.68 -3.33 16.39
C VAL A 204 -10.08 -2.81 16.12
N ASP A 205 -10.38 -2.64 14.83
CA ASP A 205 -11.69 -2.22 14.34
C ASP A 205 -12.68 -3.39 14.35
N THR A 206 -13.87 -3.15 14.91
CA THR A 206 -14.97 -4.12 15.00
C THR A 206 -16.29 -3.42 14.70
N GLU A 207 -17.34 -4.19 14.41
CA GLU A 207 -18.69 -3.64 14.19
C GLU A 207 -19.24 -2.84 15.39
N ARG A 208 -18.75 -3.13 16.60
CA ARG A 208 -19.16 -2.44 17.83
C ARG A 208 -18.38 -1.15 18.06
N GLY A 209 -17.27 -0.97 17.35
CA GLY A 209 -16.34 0.14 17.49
C GLY A 209 -14.89 -0.32 17.69
N LEU A 210 -14.03 0.66 17.93
CA LEU A 210 -12.60 0.46 18.12
C LEU A 210 -12.30 -0.04 19.54
N LEU A 211 -11.50 -1.09 19.65
CA LEU A 211 -10.98 -1.63 20.90
C LEU A 211 -9.45 -1.69 20.82
N THR A 212 -8.77 -1.63 21.97
CA THR A 212 -7.30 -1.55 22.05
C THR A 212 -6.73 -2.64 22.97
N PRO A 213 -6.77 -3.92 22.57
CA PRO A 213 -6.09 -4.98 23.31
C PRO A 213 -4.58 -4.73 23.40
N VAL A 214 -3.94 -5.32 24.42
CA VAL A 214 -2.55 -5.07 24.79
C VAL A 214 -1.69 -6.31 24.57
N ILE A 215 -0.61 -6.15 23.80
CA ILE A 215 0.50 -7.10 23.68
C ILE A 215 1.47 -6.79 24.82
N LYS A 216 1.66 -7.74 25.74
CA LYS A 216 2.53 -7.54 26.91
C LYS A 216 3.98 -7.84 26.56
N ASN A 217 4.91 -7.05 27.12
CA ASN A 217 6.36 -7.22 26.97
C ASN A 217 6.79 -7.39 25.50
N ALA A 218 6.31 -6.50 24.63
CA ALA A 218 6.47 -6.65 23.18
C ALA A 218 7.92 -6.68 22.72
N ALA A 219 8.85 -6.03 23.44
CA ALA A 219 10.26 -6.00 23.11
C ALA A 219 10.99 -7.34 23.34
N ASP A 220 10.44 -8.20 24.21
CA ASP A 220 11.00 -9.53 24.49
C ASP A 220 10.62 -10.57 23.42
N LEU A 221 9.64 -10.23 22.57
CA LEU A 221 9.12 -11.12 21.55
C LEU A 221 9.94 -11.02 20.25
N ASP A 222 9.84 -12.08 19.45
CA ASP A 222 10.25 -12.08 18.06
C ASP A 222 9.05 -11.82 17.13
N LEU A 223 9.27 -11.84 15.81
CA LEU A 223 8.22 -11.62 14.83
C LEU A 223 7.13 -12.71 14.88
N ALA A 224 7.48 -13.96 15.19
CA ALA A 224 6.52 -15.05 15.35
C ALA A 224 5.60 -14.81 16.56
N GLY A 225 6.18 -14.45 17.71
CA GLY A 225 5.45 -14.11 18.93
C GLY A 225 4.54 -12.91 18.75
N ILE A 226 5.03 -11.82 18.16
CA ILE A 226 4.21 -10.63 17.90
C ILE A 226 3.10 -10.95 16.90
N ALA A 227 3.39 -11.64 15.80
CA ALA A 227 2.37 -12.00 14.81
C ALA A 227 1.28 -12.89 15.41
N ALA A 228 1.65 -13.85 16.27
CA ALA A 228 0.70 -14.71 16.96
C ALA A 228 -0.19 -13.92 17.93
N GLN A 229 0.38 -13.03 18.75
CA GLN A 229 -0.41 -12.19 19.67
C GLN A 229 -1.34 -11.24 18.92
N ILE A 230 -0.87 -10.62 17.83
CA ILE A 230 -1.70 -9.77 16.97
C ILE A 230 -2.88 -10.57 16.42
N ALA A 231 -2.64 -11.76 15.87
CA ALA A 231 -3.69 -12.58 15.27
C ALA A 231 -4.73 -13.04 16.32
N ASP A 232 -4.27 -13.55 17.46
CA ASP A 232 -5.13 -14.01 18.56
C ASP A 232 -5.96 -12.86 19.13
N LEU A 233 -5.32 -11.76 19.54
CA LEU A 233 -6.03 -10.61 20.11
C LEU A 233 -6.99 -10.00 19.10
N ALA A 234 -6.62 -9.85 17.83
CA ALA A 234 -7.53 -9.34 16.82
C ALA A 234 -8.75 -10.24 16.61
N GLN A 235 -8.56 -11.56 16.56
CA GLN A 235 -9.66 -12.51 16.43
C GLN A 235 -10.58 -12.47 17.65
N ARG A 236 -10.02 -12.56 18.86
CA ARG A 236 -10.82 -12.50 20.09
C ARG A 236 -11.49 -11.15 20.31
N THR A 237 -10.92 -10.07 19.80
CA THR A 237 -11.57 -8.75 19.83
C THR A 237 -12.82 -8.73 18.95
N ARG A 238 -12.73 -9.25 17.72
CA ARG A 238 -13.88 -9.36 16.80
C ARG A 238 -14.95 -10.32 17.34
N ASP A 239 -14.52 -11.41 17.96
CA ASP A 239 -15.41 -12.42 18.55
C ASP A 239 -15.98 -12.01 19.92
N ASN A 240 -15.60 -10.84 20.45
CA ASN A 240 -15.98 -10.37 21.79
C ASN A 240 -15.59 -11.35 22.93
N LYS A 241 -14.37 -11.87 22.87
CA LYS A 241 -13.77 -12.82 23.82
C LYS A 241 -12.52 -12.27 24.53
N LEU A 242 -12.33 -10.96 24.52
CA LEU A 242 -11.27 -10.33 25.31
C LEU A 242 -11.62 -10.36 26.80
N LYS A 243 -10.60 -10.58 27.61
CA LYS A 243 -10.65 -10.45 29.06
C LYS A 243 -10.34 -9.01 29.47
N PRO A 244 -10.84 -8.54 30.63
CA PRO A 244 -10.58 -7.17 31.09
C PRO A 244 -9.10 -6.80 31.23
N ASP A 245 -8.25 -7.75 31.64
CA ASP A 245 -6.81 -7.56 31.82
C ASP A 245 -6.03 -7.40 30.51
N GLU A 246 -6.67 -7.71 29.37
CA GLU A 246 -6.11 -7.56 28.03
C GLU A 246 -6.42 -6.18 27.43
N LEU A 247 -7.28 -5.39 28.08
CA LEU A 247 -7.64 -4.02 27.68
C LEU A 247 -6.95 -2.95 28.55
N ALA A 248 -6.11 -3.37 29.49
CA ALA A 248 -5.46 -2.51 30.47
C ALA A 248 -3.93 -2.69 30.45
N GLY A 249 -3.22 -1.72 31.02
CA GLY A 249 -1.76 -1.80 31.20
C GLY A 249 -0.93 -1.51 29.95
N GLY A 250 -1.54 -1.03 28.87
CA GLY A 250 -0.79 -0.55 27.71
C GLY A 250 -0.02 0.73 28.07
N THR A 251 1.25 0.78 27.66
CA THR A 251 2.17 1.90 27.92
C THR A 251 2.39 2.75 26.66
N PHE A 252 2.22 2.13 25.49
CA PHE A 252 2.30 2.77 24.18
C PHE A 252 1.26 2.18 23.24
N THR A 253 0.81 2.94 22.25
CA THR A 253 -0.15 2.44 21.24
C THR A 253 0.47 2.40 19.85
N VAL A 254 0.22 1.32 19.11
CA VAL A 254 0.41 1.23 17.66
C VAL A 254 -0.95 1.10 16.98
N THR A 255 -1.19 1.92 15.96
CA THR A 255 -2.42 1.89 15.15
C THR A 255 -2.09 1.85 13.67
N ASN A 256 -2.89 1.12 12.88
CA ASN A 256 -2.60 0.85 11.46
C ASN A 256 -3.81 1.10 10.55
N THR A 257 -3.92 2.32 10.06
CA THR A 257 -4.88 2.69 9.01
C THR A 257 -4.34 2.47 7.60
N GLY A 258 -3.04 2.20 7.46
CA GLY A 258 -2.42 1.78 6.20
C GLY A 258 -3.03 0.53 5.60
N SER A 259 -3.57 -0.37 6.43
CA SER A 259 -4.35 -1.53 5.99
C SER A 259 -5.60 -1.18 5.16
N ARG A 260 -6.10 0.05 5.29
CA ARG A 260 -7.25 0.61 4.54
C ARG A 260 -6.83 1.60 3.45
N GLY A 261 -5.52 1.80 3.23
CA GLY A 261 -4.99 2.69 2.19
C GLY A 261 -4.67 4.11 2.62
N ALA A 262 -4.78 4.45 3.91
CA ALA A 262 -4.38 5.77 4.41
C ALA A 262 -2.86 5.96 4.29
N LEU A 263 -2.42 7.13 3.80
CA LEU A 263 -1.00 7.47 3.74
C LEU A 263 -0.40 7.62 5.13
N PHE A 264 -1.07 8.37 6.00
CA PHE A 264 -0.84 8.51 7.43
C PHE A 264 -2.08 9.17 8.03
N ASP A 265 -2.21 9.09 9.35
CA ASP A 265 -3.19 9.87 10.12
C ASP A 265 -2.47 10.61 11.24
N THR A 266 -3.17 11.54 11.89
CA THR A 266 -2.75 12.14 13.17
C THR A 266 -3.49 11.42 14.31
N PRO A 267 -2.98 10.28 14.80
CA PRO A 267 -3.68 9.49 15.81
C PRO A 267 -3.86 10.27 17.12
N VAL A 268 -4.99 10.06 17.79
CA VAL A 268 -5.26 10.67 19.11
C VAL A 268 -4.66 9.80 20.20
N VAL A 269 -3.80 10.37 21.04
CA VAL A 269 -3.27 9.69 22.24
C VAL A 269 -4.40 9.57 23.27
N PHE A 270 -4.56 8.39 23.90
CA PHE A 270 -5.49 8.18 25.01
C PHE A 270 -4.74 8.09 26.35
N LEU A 271 -5.21 8.86 27.34
CA LEU A 271 -4.69 8.79 28.71
C LEU A 271 -4.78 7.35 29.27
N PRO A 272 -3.82 6.92 30.13
CA PRO A 272 -2.72 7.71 30.67
C PRO A 272 -1.43 7.67 29.82
N GLN A 273 -1.47 7.04 28.64
CA GLN A 273 -0.31 6.98 27.73
C GLN A 273 0.00 8.37 27.17
N VAL A 274 1.24 8.54 26.73
CA VAL A 274 1.77 9.83 26.29
C VAL A 274 2.10 9.87 24.80
N ALA A 275 2.05 8.72 24.12
CA ALA A 275 2.38 8.62 22.70
C ALA A 275 1.65 7.48 21.99
N ILE A 276 1.44 7.66 20.68
CA ILE A 276 0.83 6.68 19.77
C ILE A 276 1.49 6.77 18.39
N LEU A 277 1.89 5.61 17.86
CA LEU A 277 2.46 5.47 16.51
C LEU A 277 1.40 5.00 15.51
N GLY A 278 1.11 5.83 14.52
CA GLY A 278 0.31 5.52 13.35
C GLY A 278 1.17 5.00 12.20
N THR A 279 0.83 3.84 11.66
CA THR A 279 1.49 3.25 10.48
C THR A 279 0.64 3.44 9.23
N GLY A 280 1.21 4.08 8.22
CA GLY A 280 0.61 4.29 6.91
C GLY A 280 0.61 3.06 6.00
N ILE A 281 0.03 3.23 4.80
CA ILE A 281 0.08 2.22 3.74
C ILE A 281 1.51 2.06 3.24
N VAL A 282 1.94 0.81 3.06
CA VAL A 282 3.17 0.51 2.34
C VAL A 282 2.87 0.45 0.84
N VAL A 283 3.41 1.39 0.08
CA VAL A 283 3.20 1.49 -1.38
C VAL A 283 4.52 1.60 -2.14
N LYS A 284 4.53 1.11 -3.38
CA LYS A 284 5.68 1.30 -4.27
C LYS A 284 5.70 2.75 -4.77
N ARG A 285 6.83 3.44 -4.62
CA ARG A 285 7.05 4.81 -5.10
C ARG A 285 8.38 4.94 -5.84
N PRO A 286 8.49 5.78 -6.89
CA PRO A 286 9.78 6.18 -7.43
C PRO A 286 10.46 7.14 -6.44
N VAL A 287 11.69 6.82 -6.04
CA VAL A 287 12.49 7.59 -5.08
C VAL A 287 13.89 7.77 -5.63
N VAL A 288 14.47 8.96 -5.43
CA VAL A 288 15.87 9.22 -5.77
C VAL A 288 16.76 8.54 -4.73
N VAL A 289 17.67 7.69 -5.21
CA VAL A 289 18.65 6.96 -4.39
C VAL A 289 20.05 7.32 -4.82
N LYS A 290 20.97 7.34 -3.86
CA LYS A 290 22.40 7.46 -4.15
C LYS A 290 22.94 6.13 -4.65
N THR A 291 23.79 6.20 -5.66
CA THR A 291 24.52 5.09 -6.27
C THR A 291 25.98 5.51 -6.45
N ASP A 292 26.87 4.56 -6.72
CA ASP A 292 28.29 4.84 -6.93
C ASP A 292 28.54 5.84 -8.08
N GLY A 293 27.61 5.93 -9.05
CA GLY A 293 27.67 6.84 -10.19
C GLY A 293 26.88 8.15 -10.04
N GLY A 294 26.37 8.47 -8.85
CA GLY A 294 25.53 9.66 -8.60
C GLY A 294 24.12 9.32 -8.13
N GLU A 295 23.11 9.99 -8.66
CA GLU A 295 21.71 9.79 -8.26
C GLU A 295 20.94 8.99 -9.32
N ALA A 296 20.07 8.08 -8.88
CA ALA A 296 19.20 7.29 -9.74
C ALA A 296 17.78 7.24 -9.17
N ILE A 297 16.77 7.06 -10.02
CA ILE A 297 15.40 6.80 -9.57
C ILE A 297 15.23 5.29 -9.41
N ALA A 298 14.83 4.85 -8.22
CA ALA A 298 14.52 3.45 -7.93
C ALA A 298 13.09 3.29 -7.40
N VAL A 299 12.49 2.13 -7.64
CA VAL A 299 11.20 1.77 -7.06
C VAL A 299 11.41 1.25 -5.64
N ARG A 300 10.84 1.93 -4.65
CA ARG A 300 10.96 1.60 -3.22
C ARG A 300 9.61 1.34 -2.58
N SER A 301 9.57 0.45 -1.60
CA SER A 301 8.42 0.27 -0.72
C SER A 301 8.48 1.35 0.35
N MET A 302 7.64 2.38 0.26
CA MET A 302 7.66 3.52 1.16
C MET A 302 6.46 3.47 2.11
N VAL A 303 6.66 3.97 3.33
CA VAL A 303 5.61 4.15 4.33
C VAL A 303 5.83 5.45 5.11
N TYR A 304 4.73 6.09 5.53
CA TYR A 304 4.80 7.16 6.51
C TYR A 304 4.52 6.62 7.91
N LEU A 305 5.34 7.04 8.87
CA LEU A 305 5.13 6.80 10.29
C LEU A 305 4.80 8.13 10.97
N ALA A 306 3.63 8.19 11.60
CA ALA A 306 3.14 9.38 12.29
C ALA A 306 3.09 9.13 13.79
N LEU A 307 3.87 9.87 14.57
CA LEU A 307 3.88 9.79 16.02
C LEU A 307 3.14 11.00 16.60
N SER A 308 2.02 10.76 17.27
CA SER A 308 1.39 11.77 18.12
C SER A 308 1.84 11.59 19.56
N TYR A 309 2.11 12.69 20.27
CA TYR A 309 2.61 12.67 21.63
C TYR A 309 2.17 13.89 22.45
N ASP A 310 2.20 13.75 23.78
CA ASP A 310 1.93 14.83 24.72
C ASP A 310 3.16 15.74 24.88
N HIS A 311 3.10 16.93 24.28
CA HIS A 311 4.20 17.89 24.28
C HIS A 311 4.48 18.49 25.68
N ARG A 312 3.67 18.20 26.69
CA ARG A 312 3.98 18.59 28.07
C ARG A 312 5.18 17.85 28.64
N ILE A 313 5.46 16.63 28.16
CA ILE A 313 6.54 15.78 28.69
C ILE A 313 7.47 15.19 27.61
N VAL A 314 7.04 15.19 26.35
CA VAL A 314 7.84 14.74 25.20
C VAL A 314 8.16 15.94 24.33
N ASP A 315 9.45 16.26 24.20
CA ASP A 315 9.90 17.33 23.31
C ASP A 315 9.99 16.83 21.86
N GLY A 316 9.93 17.75 20.89
CA GLY A 316 10.10 17.40 19.48
C GLY A 316 11.42 16.67 19.17
N ALA A 317 12.49 16.95 19.92
CA ALA A 317 13.75 16.23 19.79
C ALA A 317 13.67 14.78 20.29
N ASP A 318 12.89 14.50 21.34
CA ASP A 318 12.68 13.15 21.84
C ASP A 318 11.87 12.33 20.83
N ALA A 319 10.79 12.91 20.30
CA ALA A 319 9.97 12.32 19.25
C ALA A 319 10.77 12.05 17.97
N ALA A 320 11.61 13.01 17.54
CA ALA A 320 12.46 12.85 16.37
C ALA A 320 13.48 11.71 16.53
N ARG A 321 14.16 11.62 17.69
CA ARG A 321 15.11 10.53 17.95
C ARG A 321 14.43 9.17 17.94
N PHE A 322 13.26 9.04 18.56
CA PHE A 322 12.47 7.82 18.53
C PHE A 322 12.09 7.42 17.10
N LEU A 323 11.53 8.35 16.31
CA LEU A 323 11.14 8.09 14.93
C LEU A 323 12.35 7.71 14.05
N VAL A 324 13.51 8.33 14.26
CA VAL A 324 14.75 7.97 13.57
C VAL A 324 15.22 6.57 13.97
N ALA A 325 15.19 6.20 15.26
CA ALA A 325 15.55 4.86 15.69
C ALA A 325 14.65 3.79 15.06
N VAL A 326 13.32 4.02 15.02
CA VAL A 326 12.37 3.13 14.34
C VAL A 326 12.64 3.08 12.83
N LYS A 327 12.88 4.23 12.19
CA LYS A 327 13.24 4.33 10.77
C LYS A 327 14.49 3.51 10.47
N ASP A 328 15.59 3.74 11.17
CA ASP A 328 16.87 3.07 10.96
C ASP A 328 16.73 1.56 11.14
N ARG A 329 15.99 1.13 12.18
CA ARG A 329 15.71 -0.28 12.45
C ARG A 329 14.98 -0.98 11.30
N LEU A 330 14.02 -0.29 10.69
CA LEU A 330 13.24 -0.79 9.56
C LEU A 330 14.03 -0.73 8.24
N GLU A 331 14.76 0.35 7.97
CA GLU A 331 15.59 0.53 6.77
C GLU A 331 16.81 -0.40 6.73
N ALA A 332 17.30 -0.83 7.90
CA ALA A 332 18.30 -1.88 8.01
C ALA A 332 17.77 -3.21 7.45
N GLY A 333 16.50 -3.54 7.71
CA GLY A 333 15.84 -4.76 7.25
C GLY A 333 16.38 -6.06 7.86
N ASP A 334 17.23 -5.97 8.89
CA ASP A 334 17.83 -7.13 9.55
C ASP A 334 16.87 -7.72 10.60
N PHE A 335 16.03 -8.64 10.16
CA PHE A 335 15.06 -9.33 11.02
C PHE A 335 15.29 -10.84 11.06
N THR A 336 16.38 -11.33 10.47
CA THR A 336 16.65 -12.78 10.35
C THR A 336 16.74 -13.43 11.73
N ALA A 337 17.51 -12.84 12.65
CA ALA A 337 17.64 -13.34 14.03
C ALA A 337 16.36 -13.19 14.87
N LYS A 338 15.41 -12.38 14.40
CA LYS A 338 14.13 -12.10 15.08
C LYS A 338 12.95 -12.74 14.35
N LEU A 339 13.18 -13.66 13.41
CA LEU A 339 12.08 -14.28 12.65
C LEU A 339 11.25 -15.23 13.50
N GLY A 340 11.89 -15.98 14.41
CA GLY A 340 11.21 -16.86 15.37
C GLY A 340 10.78 -18.22 14.83
N ILE A 341 11.39 -18.71 13.73
CA ILE A 341 11.07 -20.01 13.09
C ILE A 341 12.31 -20.73 12.55
#